data_AF-A0A667Y4S4-F1
#
_entry.id   AF-A0A667Y4S4-F1
#
_cell.length_a   1.000
_cell.length_b   1.000
_cell.length_c   1.000
_cell.angle_alpha   90.00
_cell.angle_beta   90.00
_cell.angle_gamma   90.00
#
_symmetry.space_group_name_H-M   'P 1'
#
loop_
_entity.id
_entity.type
_entity.pdbx_description
1 polymer ?
#
loop_
_entity_poly.entity_id
_entity_poly.type
_entity_poly.pdbx_seq_one_letter_code
_entity_poly.pdbx_strand_id
1 'polypeptide(L)'
;MAPKQDPKPKFQEGERVLCFHGPLLYEAKCVKINIKDKQIKYFIHYSGWNKNWDEWVPESRVLKYVDSNLQKQKELQRANQDHYVEGRMRGVAPNKKIPAASRFRHPKALHNFLSCRKTKKNKQKTPGAGEGTSSGGDPAHPPRKKRARVDPTVESEETYINRVEVKVKIPEELKPWLVDDWDLITRQKQLFHLPAKKNVDSVLEDYASYKKSRGNSDSKEFAVNEVVAGIREYFNVMLGTQLLYKFERPQYADILANHPDTSMSQIYGAPHLLRLFVRIGAMLAYTPLDEKSLALLLSYLQDFLKYLVKNSASLFNASDYEVAPPEYHRKAV
;
A
#
# COMPACT_ATOMS: atom_id res chain seq x y z
N MET A 1 -42.44 -6.84 17.62
CA MET A 1 -41.05 -6.47 17.27
C MET A 1 -40.95 -4.95 17.31
N ALA A 2 -39.88 -4.37 17.84
CA ALA A 2 -39.66 -2.92 17.75
C ALA A 2 -39.18 -2.55 16.33
N PRO A 3 -39.63 -1.43 15.75
CA PRO A 3 -39.14 -0.97 14.45
C PRO A 3 -37.68 -0.55 14.55
N LYS A 4 -36.85 -1.04 13.61
CA LYS A 4 -35.44 -0.62 13.49
C LYS A 4 -35.43 0.75 12.81
N GLN A 5 -35.14 1.81 13.55
CA GLN A 5 -35.01 3.16 13.01
C GLN A 5 -33.80 3.26 12.06
N ASP A 6 -33.96 4.02 10.99
CA ASP A 6 -32.87 4.32 10.04
C ASP A 6 -31.87 5.34 10.63
N PRO A 7 -30.61 5.33 10.19
CA PRO A 7 -29.58 6.21 10.73
C PRO A 7 -29.85 7.67 10.35
N LYS A 8 -30.01 8.52 11.37
CA LYS A 8 -30.28 9.96 11.20
C LYS A 8 -29.00 10.70 10.76
N PRO A 9 -29.05 11.55 9.71
CA PRO A 9 -27.88 12.30 9.25
C PRO A 9 -27.43 13.35 10.27
N LYS A 10 -26.11 13.52 10.39
CA LYS A 10 -25.46 14.51 11.28
C LYS A 10 -25.47 15.94 10.72
N PHE A 11 -25.68 16.09 9.41
CA PHE A 11 -25.66 17.35 8.68
C PHE A 11 -26.93 17.53 7.84
N GLN A 12 -27.29 18.78 7.53
CA GLN A 12 -28.46 19.13 6.70
C GLN A 12 -28.06 19.58 5.29
N GLU A 13 -28.98 19.46 4.33
CA GLU A 13 -28.78 20.06 3.00
C GLU A 13 -28.73 21.59 3.13
N GLY A 14 -27.71 22.20 2.52
CA GLY A 14 -27.39 23.61 2.69
C GLY A 14 -26.43 23.93 3.84
N GLU A 15 -26.16 23.00 4.77
CA GLU A 15 -25.28 23.25 5.93
C GLU A 15 -23.82 23.51 5.50
N ARG A 16 -23.18 24.47 6.17
CA ARG A 16 -21.76 24.79 5.99
C ARG A 16 -20.91 23.86 6.84
N VAL A 17 -19.94 23.20 6.21
CA VAL A 17 -19.16 22.10 6.80
C VAL A 17 -17.68 22.27 6.48
N LEU A 18 -16.83 21.51 7.18
CA LEU A 18 -15.44 21.30 6.80
C LEU A 18 -15.32 19.88 6.25
N CYS A 19 -14.84 19.72 5.03
CA CYS A 19 -14.68 18.41 4.39
C CYS A 19 -13.21 18.12 4.10
N PHE A 20 -12.77 16.90 4.36
CA PHE A 20 -11.45 16.44 3.96
C PHE A 20 -11.36 16.30 2.43
N HIS A 21 -10.26 16.76 1.84
CA HIS A 21 -9.84 16.42 0.48
C HIS A 21 -8.32 16.21 0.49
N GLY A 22 -7.89 14.97 0.24
CA GLY A 22 -6.53 14.55 0.61
C GLY A 22 -6.27 14.75 2.11
N PRO A 23 -5.07 15.22 2.53
CA PRO A 23 -4.70 15.37 3.94
C PRO A 23 -5.24 16.66 4.60
N LEU A 24 -5.91 17.55 3.85
CA LEU A 24 -6.33 18.87 4.34
C LEU A 24 -7.86 18.97 4.48
N LEU A 25 -8.29 19.82 5.42
CA LEU A 25 -9.68 20.25 5.57
C LEU A 25 -9.94 21.52 4.74
N TYR A 26 -11.04 21.53 3.99
CA TYR A 26 -11.51 22.66 3.21
C TYR A 26 -12.91 23.07 3.65
N GLU A 27 -13.21 24.37 3.58
CA GLU A 27 -14.57 24.86 3.76
C GLU A 27 -15.43 24.41 2.57
N ALA A 28 -16.62 23.90 2.88
CA ALA A 28 -17.49 23.30 1.88
C ALA A 28 -18.96 23.40 2.30
N LYS A 29 -19.86 23.11 1.36
CA LYS A 29 -21.31 23.09 1.58
C LYS A 29 -21.85 21.68 1.35
N CYS A 30 -22.67 21.19 2.28
CA CYS A 30 -23.51 20.03 2.04
C CYS A 30 -24.60 20.42 1.03
N VAL A 31 -24.61 19.77 -0.13
CA VAL A 31 -25.55 20.08 -1.22
C VAL A 31 -26.70 19.09 -1.27
N LYS A 32 -26.42 17.79 -1.03
CA LYS A 32 -27.44 16.72 -0.98
C LYS A 32 -27.08 15.64 0.05
N ILE A 33 -28.08 14.95 0.58
CA ILE A 33 -27.93 13.77 1.45
C ILE A 33 -28.44 12.53 0.70
N ASN A 34 -27.75 11.40 0.85
CA ASN A 34 -28.19 10.11 0.34
C ASN A 34 -28.04 9.05 1.42
N ILE A 35 -29.14 8.34 1.73
CA ILE A 35 -29.17 7.26 2.71
C ILE A 35 -29.58 6.00 1.97
N LYS A 36 -28.62 5.08 1.81
CA LYS A 36 -28.82 3.76 1.17
C LYS A 36 -28.08 2.70 1.97
N ASP A 37 -28.70 1.54 2.15
CA ASP A 37 -28.07 0.39 2.82
C ASP A 37 -27.51 0.71 4.21
N LYS A 38 -28.13 1.69 4.90
CA LYS A 38 -27.69 2.30 6.18
C LYS A 38 -26.37 3.08 6.12
N GLN A 39 -25.79 3.28 4.95
CA GLN A 39 -24.71 4.23 4.73
C GLN A 39 -25.29 5.62 4.42
N ILE A 40 -24.78 6.64 5.12
CA ILE A 40 -25.08 8.04 4.83
C ILE A 40 -23.92 8.62 4.01
N LYS A 41 -24.25 9.20 2.86
CA LYS A 41 -23.32 9.92 2.00
C LYS A 41 -23.82 11.34 1.77
N TYR A 42 -22.90 12.28 1.69
CA TYR A 42 -23.17 13.69 1.48
C TYR A 42 -22.55 14.12 0.15
N PHE A 43 -23.30 14.83 -0.68
CA PHE A 43 -22.77 15.48 -1.87
C PHE A 43 -22.20 16.83 -1.45
N ILE A 44 -20.89 17.01 -1.65
CA ILE A 44 -20.14 18.14 -1.13
C ILE A 44 -19.66 19.02 -2.27
N HIS A 45 -19.93 20.32 -2.17
CA HIS A 45 -19.33 21.35 -3.03
C HIS A 45 -18.29 22.12 -2.22
N TYR A 46 -17.05 22.16 -2.71
CA TYR A 46 -15.93 22.83 -2.03
C TYR A 46 -15.93 24.34 -2.31
N SER A 47 -15.83 25.16 -1.28
CA SER A 47 -15.95 26.62 -1.38
C SER A 47 -14.78 27.20 -2.20
N GLY A 48 -15.12 27.85 -3.32
CA GLY A 48 -14.14 28.42 -4.26
C GLY A 48 -13.57 27.44 -5.28
N TRP A 49 -14.07 26.20 -5.34
CA TRP A 49 -13.66 25.19 -6.32
C TRP A 49 -14.67 25.10 -7.47
N ASN A 50 -14.25 24.52 -8.59
CA ASN A 50 -15.14 24.26 -9.73
C ASN A 50 -16.02 23.01 -9.47
N LYS A 51 -17.26 23.02 -9.95
CA LYS A 51 -18.28 21.96 -9.73
C LYS A 51 -17.90 20.58 -10.25
N ASN A 52 -16.87 20.47 -11.10
CA ASN A 52 -16.31 19.20 -11.51
C ASN A 52 -15.54 18.47 -10.39
N TRP A 53 -15.33 19.12 -9.23
CA TRP A 53 -14.81 18.52 -8.00
C TRP A 53 -15.91 18.17 -6.98
N ASP A 54 -17.19 18.36 -7.32
CA ASP A 54 -18.30 18.03 -6.40
C ASP A 54 -18.44 16.50 -6.29
N GLU A 55 -18.27 15.95 -5.08
CA GLU A 55 -18.19 14.50 -4.85
C GLU A 55 -19.13 13.98 -3.76
N TRP A 56 -19.52 12.70 -3.88
CA TRP A 56 -20.29 11.98 -2.85
C TRP A 56 -19.36 11.34 -1.82
N VAL A 57 -19.21 11.99 -0.66
CA VAL A 57 -18.32 11.52 0.41
C VAL A 57 -19.10 10.76 1.51
N PRO A 58 -18.47 9.79 2.19
CA PRO A 58 -19.04 9.20 3.41
C PRO A 58 -19.02 10.21 4.57
N GLU A 59 -19.90 10.00 5.56
CA GLU A 59 -20.00 10.86 6.76
C GLU A 59 -18.67 11.10 7.50
N SER A 60 -17.74 10.14 7.47
CA SER A 60 -16.42 10.25 8.12
C SER A 60 -15.50 11.32 7.51
N ARG A 61 -15.74 11.78 6.26
CA ARG A 61 -14.99 12.87 5.63
C ARG A 61 -15.53 14.27 5.97
N VAL A 62 -16.68 14.38 6.65
CA VAL A 62 -17.37 15.65 6.91
C VAL A 62 -17.34 15.98 8.41
N LEU A 63 -16.96 17.22 8.74
CA LEU A 63 -16.91 17.77 10.09
C LEU A 63 -17.79 19.03 10.19
N LYS A 64 -18.36 19.28 11.37
CA LYS A 64 -19.13 20.52 11.62
C LYS A 64 -18.23 21.73 11.64
N TYR A 65 -18.74 22.85 11.13
CA TYR A 65 -18.08 24.14 11.17
C TYR A 65 -18.14 24.73 12.59
N VAL A 66 -17.21 24.30 13.44
CA VAL A 66 -17.05 24.72 14.85
C VAL A 66 -15.58 24.95 15.15
N ASP A 67 -15.26 25.81 16.11
CA ASP A 67 -13.91 26.37 16.31
C ASP A 67 -12.82 25.31 16.52
N SER A 68 -13.14 24.20 17.19
CA SER A 68 -12.24 23.05 17.34
C SER A 68 -11.82 22.43 15.99
N ASN A 69 -12.74 22.34 15.02
CA ASN A 69 -12.44 21.83 13.68
C ASN A 69 -11.76 22.89 12.79
N LEU A 70 -12.05 24.18 12.99
CA LEU A 70 -11.30 25.27 12.35
C LEU A 70 -9.86 25.32 12.86
N GLN A 71 -9.63 25.05 14.15
CA GLN A 71 -8.29 24.95 14.72
C GLN A 71 -7.55 23.73 14.14
N LYS A 72 -8.22 22.58 14.00
CA LYS A 72 -7.68 21.40 13.30
C LYS A 72 -7.35 21.68 11.83
N GLN A 73 -8.15 22.49 11.14
CA GLN A 73 -7.85 22.94 9.77
C GLN A 73 -6.57 23.79 9.73
N LYS A 74 -6.43 24.79 10.63
CA LYS A 74 -5.22 25.62 10.74
C LYS A 74 -3.98 24.80 11.10
N GLU A 75 -4.11 23.83 12.00
CA GLU A 75 -3.05 22.91 12.41
C GLU A 75 -2.56 22.05 11.23
N LEU A 76 -3.48 21.43 10.48
CA LEU A 76 -3.15 20.66 9.28
C LEU A 76 -2.49 21.51 8.19
N GLN A 77 -2.99 22.74 7.96
CA GLN A 77 -2.38 23.68 7.02
C GLN A 77 -0.97 24.10 7.47
N ARG A 78 -0.76 24.36 8.76
CA ARG A 78 0.54 24.73 9.33
C ARG A 78 1.55 23.59 9.20
N ALA A 79 1.20 22.38 9.64
CA ALA A 79 2.07 21.21 9.51
C ALA A 79 2.46 20.93 8.05
N ASN A 80 1.55 21.17 7.11
CA ASN A 80 1.83 21.04 5.68
C ASN A 80 2.80 22.13 5.16
N GLN A 81 2.72 23.36 5.67
CA GLN A 81 3.67 24.44 5.38
C GLN A 81 5.04 24.20 6.02
N ASP A 82 5.10 23.78 7.29
CA ASP A 82 6.36 23.55 8.00
C ASP A 82 7.19 22.44 7.32
N HIS A 83 6.55 21.35 6.87
CA HIS A 83 7.17 20.33 6.03
C HIS A 83 7.71 20.87 4.69
N TYR A 84 7.10 21.91 4.12
CA TYR A 84 7.57 22.55 2.88
C TYR A 84 8.80 23.45 3.12
N VAL A 85 8.87 24.13 4.28
CA VAL A 85 10.01 24.99 4.64
C VAL A 85 11.23 24.16 5.07
N GLU A 86 11.05 23.11 5.88
CA GLU A 86 12.16 22.22 6.26
C GLU A 86 12.84 21.55 5.06
N GLY A 87 12.05 21.17 4.04
CA GLY A 87 12.56 20.62 2.79
C GLY A 87 13.44 21.60 2.00
N ARG A 88 13.35 22.91 2.29
CA ARG A 88 14.10 23.97 1.62
C ARG A 88 15.36 24.40 2.38
N MET A 89 15.38 24.28 3.71
CA MET A 89 16.56 24.66 4.53
C MET A 89 17.63 23.57 4.65
N ARG A 90 17.30 22.30 4.40
CA ARG A 90 18.22 21.15 4.56
C ARG A 90 19.35 21.05 3.50
N GLY A 91 19.69 22.15 2.82
CA GLY A 91 20.58 22.18 1.65
C GLY A 91 21.98 22.80 1.85
N VAL A 92 22.33 23.35 3.02
CA VAL A 92 23.57 24.15 3.18
C VAL A 92 24.39 23.78 4.43
N ALA A 93 25.62 23.29 4.19
CA ALA A 93 26.76 23.22 5.12
C ALA A 93 26.62 22.27 6.36
N PRO A 94 27.68 22.08 7.19
CA PRO A 94 28.69 21.09 6.83
C PRO A 94 29.07 20.06 7.93
N ASN A 95 29.80 19.03 7.48
CA ASN A 95 30.26 17.83 8.20
C ASN A 95 31.01 18.06 9.54
N LYS A 96 30.57 17.40 10.61
CA LYS A 96 31.38 17.04 11.80
C LYS A 96 31.10 15.59 12.24
N LYS A 97 32.11 14.94 12.82
CA LYS A 97 32.15 13.50 13.22
C LYS A 97 31.91 13.31 14.74
N ILE A 98 32.14 12.06 15.21
CA ILE A 98 32.29 11.58 16.62
C ILE A 98 30.96 11.09 17.25
N PRO A 99 30.90 9.92 17.95
CA PRO A 99 31.55 8.62 17.72
C PRO A 99 30.49 7.48 17.69
N ALA A 100 30.81 6.27 18.14
CA ALA A 100 29.93 5.08 18.07
C ALA A 100 29.31 4.64 19.42
N ALA A 101 28.43 3.63 19.33
CA ALA A 101 27.96 2.72 20.37
C ALA A 101 26.80 3.14 21.31
N SER A 102 25.60 2.65 21.00
CA SER A 102 24.74 1.96 21.99
C SER A 102 24.06 0.76 21.33
N ARG A 103 23.93 -0.36 22.06
CA ARG A 103 23.43 -1.64 21.52
C ARG A 103 21.89 -1.69 21.57
N PHE A 104 21.23 -1.87 20.43
CA PHE A 104 19.83 -2.29 20.38
C PHE A 104 19.70 -3.79 20.07
N ARG A 105 18.76 -4.46 20.73
CA ARG A 105 18.46 -5.90 20.54
C ARG A 105 17.33 -6.07 19.54
N HIS A 106 17.39 -7.10 18.68
CA HIS A 106 16.31 -7.44 17.75
C HIS A 106 14.99 -7.78 18.47
N PRO A 107 13.85 -7.37 17.90
CA PRO A 107 12.61 -8.15 17.90
C PRO A 107 12.58 -9.06 16.65
N LYS A 108 12.48 -10.39 16.85
CA LYS A 108 12.25 -11.34 15.74
C LYS A 108 10.76 -11.34 15.36
N ALA A 109 10.33 -10.39 14.52
CA ALA A 109 8.90 -10.14 14.26
C ALA A 109 8.39 -10.47 12.84
N LEU A 110 9.27 -10.78 11.87
CA LEU A 110 8.86 -10.93 10.46
C LEU A 110 8.46 -12.37 10.06
N HIS A 111 8.86 -13.39 10.81
CA HIS A 111 8.73 -14.80 10.41
C HIS A 111 7.35 -15.44 10.69
N ASN A 112 6.49 -14.82 11.50
CA ASN A 112 5.38 -15.54 12.18
C ASN A 112 3.95 -15.15 11.75
N PHE A 113 3.77 -14.47 10.61
CA PHE A 113 2.43 -14.02 10.15
C PHE A 113 1.94 -14.69 8.85
N LEU A 114 2.79 -15.44 8.13
CA LEU A 114 2.47 -15.99 6.80
C LEU A 114 2.11 -17.50 6.79
N SER A 115 2.30 -18.21 7.90
CA SER A 115 2.04 -19.66 7.99
C SER A 115 0.58 -20.00 8.35
N CYS A 116 -0.36 -19.73 7.45
CA CYS A 116 -1.73 -20.26 7.53
C CYS A 116 -2.24 -20.82 6.18
N ARG A 117 -1.39 -21.58 5.49
CA ARG A 117 -1.75 -22.26 4.24
C ARG A 117 -2.61 -23.50 4.55
N LYS A 118 -3.91 -23.44 4.22
CA LYS A 118 -4.92 -24.47 4.55
C LYS A 118 -4.56 -25.84 3.94
N THR A 119 -4.38 -26.86 4.78
CA THR A 119 -4.37 -28.27 4.35
C THR A 119 -5.64 -28.99 4.82
N LYS A 120 -6.50 -29.39 3.89
CA LYS A 120 -7.61 -30.30 4.19
C LYS A 120 -7.03 -31.70 4.43
N LYS A 121 -7.28 -32.31 5.60
CA LYS A 121 -7.18 -33.77 5.74
C LYS A 121 -8.36 -34.32 6.53
N ASN A 122 -9.14 -35.18 5.86
CA ASN A 122 -10.33 -35.82 6.39
C ASN A 122 -9.95 -36.96 7.36
N LYS A 123 -10.63 -37.04 8.52
CA LYS A 123 -10.70 -38.29 9.29
C LYS A 123 -11.94 -38.33 10.20
N GLN A 124 -12.76 -39.36 10.04
CA GLN A 124 -13.93 -39.63 10.88
C GLN A 124 -13.52 -40.15 12.27
N LYS A 125 -14.37 -39.94 13.27
CA LYS A 125 -14.70 -40.97 14.28
C LYS A 125 -16.07 -40.72 14.93
N THR A 126 -16.66 -41.80 15.44
CA THR A 126 -18.03 -41.90 16.01
C THR A 126 -18.04 -41.84 17.55
N PRO A 127 -19.21 -41.73 18.22
CA PRO A 127 -19.31 -41.29 19.63
C PRO A 127 -19.66 -42.38 20.67
N GLY A 128 -19.59 -42.01 21.97
CA GLY A 128 -20.13 -42.73 23.15
C GLY A 128 -19.08 -43.24 24.16
N ALA A 129 -19.36 -43.44 25.46
CA ALA A 129 -20.51 -43.03 26.30
C ALA A 129 -20.21 -43.23 27.83
N GLY A 130 -20.90 -42.49 28.73
CA GLY A 130 -20.95 -42.65 30.21
C GLY A 130 -19.66 -42.29 31.00
N GLU A 131 -19.62 -41.96 32.30
CA GLU A 131 -20.51 -41.43 33.38
C GLU A 131 -19.56 -40.80 34.47
N GLY A 132 -19.88 -40.13 35.59
CA GLY A 132 -21.07 -39.72 36.39
C GLY A 132 -20.55 -38.86 37.59
N THR A 133 -21.19 -38.56 38.75
CA THR A 133 -22.60 -38.46 39.21
C THR A 133 -22.64 -37.86 40.65
N SER A 134 -23.53 -36.89 40.95
CA SER A 134 -23.85 -36.29 42.29
C SER A 134 -22.77 -35.44 43.02
N SER A 135 -23.03 -34.50 43.96
CA SER A 135 -24.22 -33.67 44.34
C SER A 135 -23.84 -32.54 45.33
N GLY A 136 -24.61 -31.45 45.43
CA GLY A 136 -24.55 -30.47 46.56
C GLY A 136 -24.74 -28.98 46.18
N GLY A 137 -25.46 -28.19 47.02
CA GLY A 137 -25.66 -26.72 46.89
C GLY A 137 -24.84 -25.90 47.92
N ASP A 138 -25.04 -24.59 48.13
CA ASP A 138 -26.01 -23.63 47.53
C ASP A 138 -25.39 -22.18 47.45
N PRO A 139 -26.05 -20.98 47.57
CA PRO A 139 -25.86 -19.93 46.54
C PRO A 139 -25.21 -18.59 46.98
N ALA A 140 -24.47 -17.93 46.07
CA ALA A 140 -24.18 -16.48 46.15
C ALA A 140 -23.70 -15.81 44.82
N HIS A 141 -24.41 -14.75 44.39
CA HIS A 141 -23.96 -13.64 43.50
C HIS A 141 -23.49 -13.93 42.04
N PRO A 142 -23.52 -12.92 41.13
CA PRO A 142 -23.70 -13.16 39.70
C PRO A 142 -22.40 -13.26 38.86
N PRO A 143 -22.36 -14.12 37.82
CA PRO A 143 -21.27 -14.16 36.86
C PRO A 143 -21.30 -12.94 35.94
N ARG A 144 -20.47 -11.93 36.25
CA ARG A 144 -20.13 -10.86 35.29
C ARG A 144 -19.70 -11.48 33.96
N LYS A 145 -20.42 -11.21 32.87
CA LYS A 145 -19.99 -11.57 31.51
C LYS A 145 -18.62 -10.94 31.26
N LYS A 146 -17.55 -11.75 31.29
CA LYS A 146 -16.21 -11.34 30.86
C LYS A 146 -16.33 -10.88 29.41
N ARG A 147 -16.24 -9.56 29.15
CA ARG A 147 -15.98 -9.08 27.80
C ARG A 147 -14.72 -9.79 27.31
N ALA A 148 -14.77 -10.38 26.12
CA ALA A 148 -13.57 -10.92 25.49
C ALA A 148 -12.53 -9.80 25.45
N ARG A 149 -11.32 -10.09 25.94
CA ARG A 149 -10.19 -9.16 25.87
C ARG A 149 -9.81 -9.04 24.41
N VAL A 150 -10.32 -8.01 23.73
CA VAL A 150 -9.94 -7.70 22.35
C VAL A 150 -8.42 -7.54 22.32
N ASP A 151 -7.79 -8.20 21.35
CA ASP A 151 -6.33 -8.18 21.25
C ASP A 151 -5.86 -6.77 20.86
N PRO A 152 -4.90 -6.16 21.59
CA PRO A 152 -4.40 -4.82 21.28
C PRO A 152 -3.76 -4.67 19.90
N THR A 153 -3.49 -5.77 19.19
CA THR A 153 -2.90 -5.78 17.84
C THR A 153 -3.90 -5.49 16.71
N VAL A 154 -5.21 -5.48 16.98
CA VAL A 154 -6.23 -5.19 15.95
C VAL A 154 -6.58 -3.70 15.96
N GLU A 155 -5.86 -2.92 15.15
CA GLU A 155 -6.24 -1.55 14.82
C GLU A 155 -7.61 -1.50 14.10
N SER A 156 -8.35 -0.40 14.26
CA SER A 156 -9.63 -0.21 13.58
C SER A 156 -9.46 0.06 12.08
N GLU A 157 -10.43 -0.41 11.29
CA GLU A 157 -10.48 -0.26 9.83
C GLU A 157 -10.44 1.22 9.37
N GLU A 158 -10.90 2.13 10.23
CA GLU A 158 -10.82 3.59 10.02
C GLU A 158 -9.40 4.15 10.22
N THR A 159 -8.57 3.55 11.08
CA THR A 159 -7.15 3.89 11.23
C THR A 159 -6.33 3.28 10.08
N TYR A 160 -6.69 2.07 9.65
CA TYR A 160 -6.09 1.37 8.51
C TYR A 160 -6.12 2.21 7.22
N ILE A 161 -7.29 2.76 6.84
CA ILE A 161 -7.45 3.55 5.60
C ILE A 161 -6.78 4.94 5.67
N ASN A 162 -6.66 5.53 6.87
CA ASN A 162 -6.20 6.92 7.04
C ASN A 162 -4.68 7.08 7.24
N ARG A 163 -3.87 6.02 7.10
CA ARG A 163 -2.41 6.15 7.18
C ARG A 163 -1.87 6.93 5.97
N VAL A 164 -0.97 7.89 6.23
CA VAL A 164 -0.42 8.78 5.20
C VAL A 164 0.41 7.97 4.19
N GLU A 165 0.04 8.04 2.92
CA GLU A 165 0.75 7.37 1.82
C GLU A 165 2.22 7.83 1.76
N VAL A 166 3.15 6.87 1.79
CA VAL A 166 4.59 7.14 1.77
C VAL A 166 5.03 7.40 0.32
N LYS A 167 4.99 8.66 -0.11
CA LYS A 167 5.30 9.03 -1.50
C LYS A 167 6.77 8.78 -1.89
N VAL A 168 7.03 7.60 -2.44
CA VAL A 168 8.26 7.27 -3.18
C VAL A 168 8.37 8.21 -4.38
N LYS A 169 9.47 8.96 -4.49
CA LYS A 169 9.69 9.89 -5.61
C LYS A 169 10.27 9.12 -6.80
N ILE A 170 9.54 9.06 -7.90
CA ILE A 170 10.08 8.54 -9.17
C ILE A 170 10.99 9.62 -9.80
N PRO A 171 12.24 9.30 -10.19
CA PRO A 171 13.11 10.20 -10.95
C PRO A 171 12.41 10.70 -12.23
N GLU A 172 12.71 11.94 -12.64
CA GLU A 172 12.07 12.55 -13.82
C GLU A 172 12.38 11.75 -15.09
N GLU A 173 13.61 11.22 -15.16
CA GLU A 173 14.18 10.42 -16.24
C GLU A 173 13.48 9.06 -16.42
N LEU A 174 12.72 8.58 -15.41
CA LEU A 174 11.94 7.34 -15.48
C LEU A 174 10.45 7.57 -15.75
N LYS A 175 9.98 8.83 -15.79
CA LYS A 175 8.57 9.13 -16.09
C LYS A 175 8.21 8.95 -17.57
N PRO A 176 9.03 9.33 -18.57
CA PRO A 176 8.75 9.02 -19.97
C PRO A 176 8.54 7.53 -20.18
N TRP A 177 9.47 6.69 -19.68
CA TRP A 177 9.36 5.22 -19.75
C TRP A 177 8.06 4.65 -19.16
N LEU A 178 7.50 5.27 -18.10
CA LEU A 178 6.20 4.87 -17.53
C LEU A 178 4.99 5.33 -18.37
N VAL A 179 5.12 6.43 -19.11
CA VAL A 179 4.10 6.89 -20.07
C VAL A 179 4.15 6.04 -21.34
N ASP A 180 5.34 5.71 -21.81
CA ASP A 180 5.56 4.87 -23.00
C ASP A 180 5.12 3.41 -22.75
N ASP A 181 5.46 2.81 -21.61
CA ASP A 181 4.96 1.50 -21.15
C ASP A 181 3.42 1.46 -21.11
N TRP A 182 2.80 2.50 -20.56
CA TRP A 182 1.34 2.64 -20.56
C TRP A 182 0.75 2.79 -21.97
N ASP A 183 1.40 3.55 -22.86
CA ASP A 183 0.94 3.79 -24.22
C ASP A 183 1.02 2.52 -25.09
N LEU A 184 2.19 1.86 -25.08
CA LEU A 184 2.46 0.61 -25.79
C LEU A 184 1.38 -0.44 -25.48
N ILE A 185 1.07 -0.65 -24.19
CA ILE A 185 0.13 -1.68 -23.77
C ILE A 185 -1.32 -1.23 -23.91
N THR A 186 -1.68 -0.03 -23.43
CA THR A 186 -3.09 0.35 -23.34
C THR A 186 -3.65 0.96 -24.62
N ARG A 187 -2.82 1.68 -25.40
CA ARG A 187 -3.21 2.31 -26.67
C ARG A 187 -2.75 1.50 -27.88
N GLN A 188 -1.47 1.14 -27.97
CA GLN A 188 -0.92 0.45 -29.15
C GLN A 188 -1.17 -1.07 -29.17
N LYS A 189 -1.69 -1.64 -28.07
CA LYS A 189 -2.01 -3.08 -27.92
C LYS A 189 -0.81 -4.01 -28.09
N GLN A 190 0.36 -3.52 -27.68
CA GLN A 190 1.54 -4.35 -27.53
C GLN A 190 1.55 -5.07 -26.18
N LEU A 191 2.32 -6.14 -26.08
CA LEU A 191 2.62 -6.86 -24.84
C LEU A 191 4.13 -6.94 -24.68
N PHE A 192 4.61 -6.92 -23.44
CA PHE A 192 6.01 -7.20 -23.16
C PHE A 192 6.30 -8.69 -23.41
N HIS A 193 7.42 -9.02 -24.04
CA HIS A 193 7.84 -10.40 -24.27
C HIS A 193 8.13 -11.13 -22.95
N LEU A 194 7.47 -12.26 -22.73
CA LEU A 194 7.63 -13.08 -21.52
C LEU A 194 7.90 -14.55 -21.89
N PRO A 195 8.87 -15.24 -21.25
CA PRO A 195 9.73 -14.76 -20.17
C PRO A 195 10.72 -13.66 -20.58
N ALA A 196 10.99 -12.73 -19.66
CA ALA A 196 11.82 -11.57 -19.90
C ALA A 196 13.28 -11.93 -20.16
N LYS A 197 13.89 -11.36 -21.22
CA LYS A 197 15.32 -11.49 -21.56
C LYS A 197 16.24 -11.15 -20.38
N LYS A 198 15.81 -10.19 -19.55
CA LYS A 198 16.42 -9.83 -18.27
C LYS A 198 15.32 -9.63 -17.23
N ASN A 199 15.17 -10.61 -16.35
CA ASN A 199 14.09 -10.64 -15.36
C ASN A 199 14.40 -9.79 -14.11
N VAL A 200 13.39 -9.58 -13.27
CA VAL A 200 13.50 -8.80 -12.01
C VAL A 200 14.60 -9.35 -11.11
N ASP A 201 14.76 -10.68 -11.02
CA ASP A 201 15.79 -11.28 -10.17
C ASP A 201 17.21 -10.93 -10.60
N SER A 202 17.52 -11.00 -11.90
CA SER A 202 18.83 -10.54 -12.42
C SER A 202 19.05 -9.05 -12.20
N VAL A 203 18.03 -8.20 -12.36
CA VAL A 203 18.16 -6.74 -12.11
C VAL A 203 18.43 -6.45 -10.63
N LEU A 204 17.82 -7.21 -9.72
CA LEU A 204 18.04 -7.09 -8.28
C LEU A 204 19.42 -7.62 -7.85
N GLU A 205 19.90 -8.71 -8.46
CA GLU A 205 21.22 -9.28 -8.20
C GLU A 205 22.35 -8.41 -8.75
N ASP A 206 22.18 -7.83 -9.95
CA ASP A 206 23.10 -6.83 -10.50
C ASP A 206 23.20 -5.59 -9.59
N TYR A 207 22.09 -5.11 -9.04
CA TYR A 207 22.11 -4.00 -8.08
C TYR A 207 22.82 -4.36 -6.78
N ALA A 208 22.57 -5.55 -6.23
CA ALA A 208 23.28 -6.03 -5.04
C ALA A 208 24.80 -6.09 -5.30
N SER A 209 25.21 -6.63 -6.44
CA SER A 209 26.61 -6.72 -6.87
C SER A 209 27.25 -5.35 -7.13
N TYR A 210 26.50 -4.41 -7.73
CA TYR A 210 26.87 -3.00 -7.89
C TYR A 210 27.04 -2.29 -6.54
N LYS A 211 26.35 -2.73 -5.49
CA LYS A 211 26.51 -2.19 -4.13
C LYS A 211 27.71 -2.75 -3.39
N LYS A 212 27.94 -4.06 -3.46
CA LYS A 212 29.13 -4.71 -2.87
C LYS A 212 30.42 -4.11 -3.42
N SER A 213 30.53 -4.01 -4.76
CA SER A 213 31.69 -3.43 -5.44
C SER A 213 31.94 -1.93 -5.16
N ARG A 214 30.98 -1.20 -4.58
CA ARG A 214 31.11 0.24 -4.24
C ARG A 214 31.10 0.53 -2.73
N GLY A 215 31.10 -0.48 -1.85
CA GLY A 215 30.94 -0.26 -0.42
C GLY A 215 31.43 -1.41 0.46
N ASN A 216 32.66 -1.28 0.97
CA ASN A 216 33.33 -2.28 1.81
C ASN A 216 32.84 -2.26 3.27
N SER A 217 31.57 -2.64 3.52
CA SER A 217 30.99 -2.69 4.86
C SER A 217 29.80 -3.65 4.95
N ASP A 218 29.98 -4.74 5.68
CA ASP A 218 29.06 -5.89 5.80
C ASP A 218 27.66 -5.47 6.25
N SER A 219 27.57 -4.49 7.16
CA SER A 219 26.28 -3.94 7.64
C SER A 219 25.48 -3.21 6.55
N LYS A 220 26.15 -2.67 5.52
CA LYS A 220 25.49 -2.08 4.34
C LYS A 220 25.13 -3.16 3.32
N GLU A 221 25.97 -4.17 3.14
CA GLU A 221 25.64 -5.32 2.30
C GLU A 221 24.39 -6.03 2.82
N PHE A 222 24.33 -6.33 4.12
CA PHE A 222 23.16 -6.94 4.76
C PHE A 222 21.90 -6.10 4.51
N ALA A 223 21.95 -4.78 4.75
CA ALA A 223 20.83 -3.88 4.51
C ALA A 223 20.40 -3.82 3.03
N VAL A 224 21.33 -3.90 2.08
CA VAL A 224 21.02 -3.98 0.64
C VAL A 224 20.35 -5.31 0.30
N ASN A 225 20.83 -6.43 0.84
CA ASN A 225 20.25 -7.75 0.61
C ASN A 225 18.82 -7.85 1.17
N GLU A 226 18.57 -7.31 2.36
CA GLU A 226 17.22 -7.23 2.97
C GLU A 226 16.27 -6.37 2.12
N VAL A 227 16.72 -5.21 1.62
CA VAL A 227 15.91 -4.36 0.74
C VAL A 227 15.62 -5.04 -0.61
N VAL A 228 16.61 -5.74 -1.18
CA VAL A 228 16.44 -6.53 -2.41
C VAL A 228 15.43 -7.67 -2.21
N ALA A 229 15.51 -8.41 -1.10
CA ALA A 229 14.55 -9.45 -0.76
C ALA A 229 13.14 -8.87 -0.55
N GLY A 230 13.02 -7.71 0.11
CA GLY A 230 11.77 -7.00 0.27
C GLY A 230 11.15 -6.56 -1.07
N ILE A 231 11.94 -5.99 -1.99
CA ILE A 231 11.47 -5.59 -3.32
C ILE A 231 10.97 -6.81 -4.11
N ARG A 232 11.71 -7.93 -4.09
CA ARG A 232 11.31 -9.21 -4.72
C ARG A 232 9.95 -9.71 -4.19
N GLU A 233 9.78 -9.74 -2.87
CA GLU A 233 8.55 -10.25 -2.26
C GLU A 233 7.35 -9.33 -2.55
N TYR A 234 7.54 -8.01 -2.42
CA TYR A 234 6.52 -7.04 -2.83
C TYR A 234 6.18 -7.17 -4.32
N PHE A 235 7.15 -7.41 -5.20
CA PHE A 235 6.90 -7.65 -6.62
C PHE A 235 6.03 -8.90 -6.86
N ASN A 236 6.42 -10.03 -6.27
CA ASN A 236 5.71 -11.30 -6.41
C ASN A 236 4.25 -11.23 -5.92
N VAL A 237 4.00 -10.52 -4.81
CA VAL A 237 2.65 -10.34 -4.24
C VAL A 237 1.82 -9.29 -5.01
N MET A 238 2.44 -8.19 -5.45
CA MET A 238 1.71 -7.07 -6.06
C MET A 238 1.47 -7.21 -7.56
N LEU A 239 2.27 -7.99 -8.31
CA LEU A 239 2.16 -8.05 -9.78
C LEU A 239 0.75 -8.41 -10.24
N GLY A 240 0.26 -9.60 -9.81
CA GLY A 240 -1.04 -10.13 -10.20
C GLY A 240 -2.24 -9.31 -9.74
N THR A 241 -2.05 -8.38 -8.79
CA THR A 241 -3.12 -7.55 -8.24
C THR A 241 -3.07 -6.13 -8.80
N GLN A 242 -1.95 -5.41 -8.62
CA GLN A 242 -1.86 -3.95 -8.76
C GLN A 242 -0.98 -3.43 -9.90
N LEU A 243 -0.06 -4.24 -10.44
CA LEU A 243 0.94 -3.75 -11.41
C LEU A 243 0.58 -4.03 -12.88
N LEU A 244 -0.34 -4.96 -13.15
CA LEU A 244 -0.77 -5.31 -14.50
C LEU A 244 -2.00 -4.51 -14.95
N TYR A 245 -1.92 -3.92 -16.14
CA TYR A 245 -3.04 -3.29 -16.85
C TYR A 245 -4.11 -4.32 -17.26
N LYS A 246 -5.32 -3.88 -17.65
CA LYS A 246 -6.39 -4.82 -18.09
C LYS A 246 -5.93 -5.70 -19.26
N PHE A 247 -5.19 -5.12 -20.22
CA PHE A 247 -4.78 -5.82 -21.43
C PHE A 247 -3.77 -6.95 -21.19
N GLU A 248 -2.96 -6.89 -20.13
CA GLU A 248 -1.99 -7.95 -19.77
C GLU A 248 -2.63 -9.14 -19.02
N ARG A 249 -3.91 -9.05 -18.64
CA ARG A 249 -4.55 -10.07 -17.77
C ARG A 249 -4.66 -11.47 -18.40
N PRO A 250 -4.94 -11.64 -19.70
CA PRO A 250 -4.85 -12.95 -20.34
C PRO A 250 -3.42 -13.53 -20.35
N GLN A 251 -2.41 -12.72 -20.67
CA GLN A 251 -0.99 -13.16 -20.65
C GLN A 251 -0.59 -13.66 -19.26
N TYR A 252 -0.99 -12.94 -18.20
CA TYR A 252 -0.77 -13.37 -16.82
C TYR A 252 -1.52 -14.66 -16.46
N ALA A 253 -2.76 -14.85 -16.93
CA ALA A 253 -3.51 -16.07 -16.71
C ALA A 253 -2.90 -17.29 -17.43
N ASP A 254 -2.46 -17.11 -18.68
CA ASP A 254 -1.75 -18.13 -19.44
C ASP A 254 -0.40 -18.49 -18.77
N ILE A 255 0.32 -17.49 -18.22
CA ILE A 255 1.56 -17.71 -17.44
C ILE A 255 1.31 -18.50 -16.16
N LEU A 256 0.26 -18.18 -15.38
CA LEU A 256 -0.09 -18.94 -14.17
C LEU A 256 -0.47 -20.40 -14.46
N ALA A 257 -1.02 -20.67 -15.64
CA ALA A 257 -1.34 -22.04 -16.07
C ALA A 257 -0.09 -22.82 -16.52
N ASN A 258 0.83 -22.16 -17.24
CA ASN A 258 2.02 -22.79 -17.81
C ASN A 258 3.20 -22.90 -16.83
N HIS A 259 3.29 -22.01 -15.84
CA HIS A 259 4.42 -21.89 -14.91
C HIS A 259 3.97 -21.75 -13.44
N PRO A 260 3.24 -22.74 -12.88
CA PRO A 260 2.60 -22.63 -11.57
C PRO A 260 3.57 -22.52 -10.38
N ASP A 261 4.78 -23.07 -10.51
CA ASP A 261 5.80 -23.12 -9.44
C ASP A 261 6.90 -22.04 -9.58
N THR A 262 6.85 -21.22 -10.65
CA THR A 262 7.87 -20.20 -10.96
C THR A 262 7.49 -18.86 -10.33
N SER A 263 8.43 -18.16 -9.68
CA SER A 263 8.13 -16.85 -9.11
C SER A 263 8.01 -15.79 -10.20
N MET A 264 7.12 -14.82 -10.00
CA MET A 264 6.88 -13.77 -11.00
C MET A 264 8.14 -12.92 -11.26
N SER A 265 9.00 -12.78 -10.26
CA SER A 265 10.34 -12.16 -10.35
C SER A 265 11.28 -12.82 -11.36
N GLN A 266 11.07 -14.11 -11.69
CA GLN A 266 11.86 -14.85 -12.67
C GLN A 266 11.30 -14.72 -14.11
N ILE A 267 10.03 -14.36 -14.25
CA ILE A 267 9.34 -14.29 -15.55
C ILE A 267 9.29 -12.85 -16.09
N TYR A 268 9.00 -11.87 -15.23
CA TYR A 268 8.77 -10.47 -15.64
C TYR A 268 10.03 -9.61 -15.60
N GLY A 269 10.03 -8.50 -16.34
CA GLY A 269 11.18 -7.63 -16.56
C GLY A 269 11.17 -6.30 -15.80
N ALA A 270 12.11 -5.43 -16.15
CA ALA A 270 12.28 -4.13 -15.52
C ALA A 270 11.09 -3.14 -15.67
N PRO A 271 10.28 -3.11 -16.76
CA PRO A 271 9.11 -2.23 -16.83
C PRO A 271 8.10 -2.48 -15.70
N HIS A 272 7.72 -3.74 -15.47
CA HIS A 272 6.83 -4.14 -14.39
C HIS A 272 7.44 -3.84 -13.01
N LEU A 273 8.76 -4.01 -12.86
CA LEU A 273 9.48 -3.62 -11.65
C LEU A 273 9.43 -2.11 -11.40
N LEU A 274 9.51 -1.28 -12.44
CA LEU A 274 9.38 0.17 -12.31
C LEU A 274 7.95 0.56 -11.85
N ARG A 275 6.91 -0.10 -12.37
CA ARG A 275 5.51 0.08 -11.90
C ARG A 275 5.35 -0.22 -10.41
N LEU A 276 6.13 -1.14 -9.83
CA LEU A 276 6.09 -1.41 -8.38
C LEU A 276 6.39 -0.14 -7.57
N PHE A 277 7.38 0.65 -7.95
CA PHE A 277 7.74 1.87 -7.20
C PHE A 277 6.66 2.95 -7.22
N VAL A 278 5.75 2.91 -8.21
CA VAL A 278 4.56 3.78 -8.30
C VAL A 278 3.46 3.35 -7.31
N ARG A 279 3.43 2.08 -6.89
CA ARG A 279 2.39 1.51 -6.00
C ARG A 279 2.86 1.19 -4.58
N ILE A 280 4.14 0.87 -4.39
CA ILE A 280 4.68 0.42 -3.10
C ILE A 280 4.55 1.48 -2.00
N GLY A 281 4.50 2.77 -2.35
CA GLY A 281 4.32 3.87 -1.39
C GLY A 281 3.04 3.78 -0.54
N ALA A 282 1.95 3.25 -1.12
CA ALA A 282 0.74 2.93 -0.36
C ALA A 282 0.99 1.75 0.59
N MET A 283 1.64 0.69 0.13
CA MET A 283 1.92 -0.51 0.94
C MET A 283 2.85 -0.23 2.13
N LEU A 284 3.84 0.67 1.97
CA LEU A 284 4.76 1.05 3.04
C LEU A 284 4.05 1.70 4.24
N ALA A 285 2.92 2.40 4.04
CA ALA A 285 2.15 2.99 5.14
C ALA A 285 1.57 1.93 6.10
N TYR A 286 1.31 0.71 5.62
CA TYR A 286 0.83 -0.40 6.44
C TYR A 286 1.97 -1.15 7.16
N THR A 287 3.23 -0.96 6.76
CA THR A 287 4.37 -1.63 7.38
C THR A 287 4.73 -0.93 8.71
N PRO A 288 4.84 -1.63 9.85
CA PRO A 288 5.18 -1.02 11.14
C PRO A 288 6.68 -0.69 11.22
N LEU A 289 7.07 0.44 10.60
CA LEU A 289 8.43 1.00 10.64
C LEU A 289 8.45 2.27 11.50
N ASP A 290 9.51 2.45 12.29
CA ASP A 290 9.80 3.74 12.89
C ASP A 290 10.32 4.73 11.84
N GLU A 291 10.25 6.03 12.13
CA GLU A 291 10.63 7.10 11.20
C GLU A 291 12.07 6.96 10.66
N LYS A 292 13.02 6.48 11.48
CA LYS A 292 14.43 6.34 11.07
C LYS A 292 14.61 5.16 10.14
N SER A 293 13.97 4.02 10.44
CA SER A 293 13.94 2.86 9.55
C SER A 293 13.22 3.16 8.24
N LEU A 294 12.11 3.91 8.28
CA LEU A 294 11.38 4.34 7.08
C LEU A 294 12.21 5.29 6.21
N ALA A 295 12.88 6.29 6.80
CA ALA A 295 13.78 7.19 6.09
C ALA A 295 14.98 6.45 5.48
N LEU A 296 15.54 5.47 6.20
CA LEU A 296 16.63 4.61 5.71
C LEU A 296 16.16 3.73 4.54
N LEU A 297 15.01 3.08 4.65
CA LEU A 297 14.41 2.28 3.58
C LEU A 297 14.16 3.16 2.34
N LEU A 298 13.53 4.32 2.50
CA LEU A 298 13.33 5.28 1.41
C LEU A 298 14.66 5.70 0.76
N SER A 299 15.74 5.87 1.53
CA SER A 299 17.05 6.18 0.95
C SER A 299 17.58 5.06 0.04
N TYR A 300 17.36 3.78 0.40
CA TYR A 300 17.73 2.64 -0.44
C TYR A 300 16.82 2.48 -1.66
N LEU A 301 15.51 2.72 -1.54
CA LEU A 301 14.58 2.70 -2.68
C LEU A 301 14.90 3.83 -3.68
N GLN A 302 15.26 5.02 -3.19
CA GLN A 302 15.70 6.14 -4.02
C GLN A 302 17.06 5.89 -4.69
N ASP A 303 17.97 5.14 -4.05
CA ASP A 303 19.23 4.74 -4.68
C ASP A 303 19.01 3.66 -5.74
N PHE A 304 18.15 2.66 -5.49
CA PHE A 304 17.75 1.67 -6.49
C PHE A 304 17.13 2.34 -7.73
N LEU A 305 16.23 3.31 -7.55
CA LEU A 305 15.68 4.10 -8.66
C LEU A 305 16.77 4.86 -9.44
N LYS A 306 17.81 5.37 -8.77
CA LYS A 306 18.98 5.98 -9.44
C LYS A 306 19.87 4.96 -10.15
N TYR A 307 19.90 3.71 -9.70
CA TYR A 307 20.52 2.61 -10.43
C TYR A 307 19.71 2.26 -11.69
N LEU A 308 18.38 2.23 -11.62
CA LEU A 308 17.52 2.07 -12.81
C LEU A 308 17.72 3.21 -13.83
N VAL A 309 17.82 4.47 -13.40
CA VAL A 309 18.15 5.61 -14.30
C VAL A 309 19.45 5.35 -15.06
N LYS A 310 20.52 4.96 -14.37
CA LYS A 310 21.86 4.75 -14.97
C LYS A 310 21.92 3.59 -15.97
N ASN A 311 21.06 2.60 -15.81
CA ASN A 311 20.99 1.42 -16.68
C ASN A 311 19.75 1.48 -17.59
N SER A 312 19.07 2.62 -17.69
CA SER A 312 17.77 2.73 -18.37
C SER A 312 17.81 2.22 -19.81
N ALA A 313 18.85 2.60 -20.57
CA ALA A 313 19.05 2.16 -21.95
C ALA A 313 19.33 0.64 -22.13
N SER A 314 19.56 -0.13 -21.06
CA SER A 314 19.70 -1.60 -21.10
C SER A 314 18.62 -2.34 -20.30
N LEU A 315 17.70 -1.62 -19.67
CA LEU A 315 16.58 -2.15 -18.89
C LEU A 315 15.21 -1.83 -19.50
N PHE A 316 15.09 -0.74 -20.25
CA PHE A 316 13.87 -0.32 -20.92
C PHE A 316 14.15 -0.15 -22.42
N ASN A 317 13.43 -0.90 -23.25
CA ASN A 317 13.54 -0.85 -24.69
C ASN A 317 12.19 -1.19 -25.33
N ALA A 318 11.78 -0.42 -26.35
CA ALA A 318 10.55 -0.69 -27.10
C ALA A 318 10.63 -2.02 -27.89
N SER A 319 11.82 -2.51 -28.25
CA SER A 319 11.99 -3.82 -28.92
C SER A 319 11.86 -5.04 -28.00
N ASP A 320 11.45 -4.83 -26.75
CA ASP A 320 11.03 -5.90 -25.83
C ASP A 320 9.49 -6.04 -25.77
N TYR A 321 8.78 -5.31 -26.64
CA TYR A 321 7.33 -5.39 -26.82
C TYR A 321 6.98 -5.91 -28.23
N GLU A 322 5.88 -6.66 -28.32
CA GLU A 322 5.31 -7.18 -29.57
C GLU A 322 3.83 -6.79 -29.70
N VAL A 323 3.35 -6.54 -30.92
CA VAL A 323 1.92 -6.32 -31.19
C VAL A 323 1.16 -7.62 -30.89
N ALA A 324 0.17 -7.56 -30.01
CA ALA A 324 -0.57 -8.75 -29.61
C ALA A 324 -1.35 -9.37 -30.79
N PRO A 325 -1.37 -10.71 -30.95
CA PRO A 325 -2.07 -11.35 -32.06
C PRO A 325 -3.60 -11.21 -31.93
N PRO A 326 -4.36 -11.30 -33.04
CA PRO A 326 -5.83 -11.18 -33.03
C PRO A 326 -6.55 -12.18 -32.12
N GLU A 327 -5.92 -13.31 -31.81
CA GLU A 327 -6.41 -14.35 -30.90
C GLU A 327 -6.30 -13.87 -29.44
N TYR A 328 -5.23 -13.14 -29.11
CA TYR A 328 -5.05 -12.52 -27.80
C TYR A 328 -6.04 -11.39 -27.58
N HIS A 329 -6.28 -10.54 -28.58
CA HIS A 329 -7.28 -9.48 -28.52
C HIS A 329 -8.65 -10.01 -28.10
N ARG A 330 -9.05 -11.19 -28.62
CA ARG A 330 -10.32 -11.86 -28.26
C ARG A 330 -10.38 -12.32 -26.80
N LYS A 331 -9.25 -12.61 -26.15
CA LYS A 331 -9.18 -12.89 -24.69
C LYS A 331 -9.24 -11.62 -23.83
N ALA A 332 -8.92 -10.45 -24.37
CA ALA A 332 -8.56 -9.25 -23.60
C ALA A 332 -9.64 -8.16 -23.50
N VAL A 333 -10.82 -8.37 -24.11
CA VAL A 333 -11.91 -7.37 -24.24
C VAL A 333 -12.50 -6.93 -22.92
#